data_AF-A0A9W6HY36-F1
#
_entry.id   AF-A0A9W6HY36-F1
#
_cell.length_a   1.000
_cell.length_b   1.000
_cell.length_c   1.000
_cell.angle_alpha   90.00
_cell.angle_beta   90.00
_cell.angle_gamma   90.00
#
_symmetry.space_group_name_H-M   'P 1'
#
loop_
_entity.id
_entity.type
_entity.pdbx_description
1 polymer ?
#
loop_
_entity_poly.entity_id
_entity_poly.type
_entity_poly.pdbx_seq_one_letter_code
_entity_poly.pdbx_strand_id
1 'polypeptide(L)' 'MIDAPGAGHKAGLGSLYVLRDSKNPDGPKLFFTRSEWDAFVGGVKLGEFDG' A
#
# COMPACT_ATOMS: atom_id res chain seq x y z
N MET A 1 -16.41 10.42 4.24
CA MET A 1 -15.09 10.35 3.58
C MET A 1 -14.44 8.98 3.82
N ILE A 2 -15.19 7.89 3.73
CA ILE A 2 -14.71 6.59 4.19
C ILE A 2 -14.97 5.59 3.06
N ASP A 3 -13.99 4.73 2.83
CA ASP A 3 -13.89 3.68 1.81
C ASP A 3 -13.47 4.15 0.41
N ALA A 4 -12.15 4.28 0.23
CA ALA A 4 -11.59 4.22 -1.12
C ALA A 4 -11.86 2.80 -1.67
N PRO A 5 -12.42 2.66 -2.89
CA PRO A 5 -12.94 1.38 -3.40
C PRO A 5 -11.92 0.24 -3.52
N GLY A 6 -10.62 0.52 -3.39
CA GLY A 6 -9.55 -0.50 -3.34
C GLY A 6 -9.17 -0.99 -1.93
N ALA A 7 -9.68 -0.35 -0.87
CA ALA A 7 -9.42 -0.75 0.51
C ALA A 7 -10.34 -1.87 1.00
N GLY A 8 -11.18 -2.50 0.17
CA GLY A 8 -12.28 -3.36 0.63
C GLY A 8 -11.93 -4.44 1.68
N HIS A 9 -10.73 -5.03 1.61
CA HIS A 9 -10.24 -6.01 2.59
C HIS A 9 -9.41 -5.40 3.75
N LYS A 10 -9.19 -4.09 3.70
CA LYS A 10 -8.53 -3.23 4.71
C LYS A 10 -9.48 -2.16 5.27
N ALA A 11 -10.76 -2.22 4.88
CA ALA A 11 -11.77 -1.25 5.26
C ALA A 11 -11.97 -1.31 6.79
N GLY A 12 -11.98 -0.15 7.44
CA GLY A 12 -12.03 -0.04 8.89
C GLY A 12 -10.68 -0.10 9.61
N LEU A 13 -9.57 -0.37 8.92
CA LEU A 13 -8.23 -0.38 9.51
C LEU A 13 -7.58 1.01 9.49
N GLY A 14 -8.07 1.94 10.31
CA GLY A 14 -7.42 3.23 10.58
C GLY A 14 -6.89 3.98 9.35
N SER A 15 -5.78 4.69 9.51
CA SER A 15 -5.08 5.35 8.39
C SER A 15 -4.21 4.35 7.62
N LEU A 16 -4.31 4.39 6.28
CA LEU A 16 -3.56 3.53 5.37
C LEU A 16 -2.46 4.30 4.63
N TYR A 17 -1.39 3.59 4.27
CA TYR A 17 -0.42 4.04 3.27
C TYR A 17 -0.91 3.64 1.88
N VAL A 18 -0.86 4.56 0.91
CA VAL A 18 -1.37 4.32 -0.44
C VAL A 18 -0.26 4.59 -1.45
N LEU A 19 0.15 3.55 -2.17
CA LEU A 19 1.11 3.63 -3.25
C LEU A 19 0.37 3.70 -4.59
N ARG A 20 0.77 4.65 -5.45
CA ARG A 20 0.19 4.86 -6.78
C ARG A 20 1.28 5.14 -7.79
N ASP A 21 1.07 4.72 -9.03
CA ASP A 21 1.96 5.10 -10.14
C ASP A 21 1.70 6.56 -10.53
N SER A 22 2.71 7.42 -10.37
CA SER A 22 2.59 8.82 -10.77
C SER A 22 2.46 9.02 -12.28
N LYS A 23 2.97 8.06 -13.09
CA LYS A 23 2.90 8.10 -14.55
C LYS A 23 1.56 7.60 -15.08
N ASN A 24 0.79 6.89 -14.26
CA ASN A 24 -0.57 6.46 -14.58
C ASN A 24 -1.52 6.81 -13.40
N PRO A 25 -1.94 8.09 -13.28
CA PRO A 25 -2.71 8.56 -12.13
C PRO A 25 -4.06 7.86 -11.93
N ASP A 26 -4.66 7.37 -13.01
CA ASP A 26 -5.92 6.62 -13.02
C ASP A 26 -5.72 5.11 -12.84
N GLY A 27 -4.47 4.67 -12.74
CA GLY A 27 -4.09 3.30 -12.51
C GLY A 27 -4.44 2.79 -11.10
N PRO A 28 -4.19 1.49 -10.84
CA PRO A 28 -4.50 0.87 -9.57
C PRO A 28 -3.70 1.49 -8.41
N LYS A 29 -4.30 1.46 -7.22
CA LYS A 29 -3.68 1.89 -5.97
C LYS A 29 -3.42 0.67 -5.09
N LEU A 30 -2.26 0.62 -4.47
CA LEU A 30 -1.92 -0.38 -3.47
C LEU A 30 -2.11 0.21 -2.08
N PHE A 31 -2.80 -0.51 -1.20
CA PHE A 31 -3.13 -0.06 0.16
C PHE A 31 -2.41 -0.92 1.17
N PHE A 32 -1.75 -0.28 2.13
CA PHE A 32 -1.01 -0.95 3.20
C PHE A 32 -1.51 -0.43 4.56
N THR A 33 -1.68 -1.34 5.51
CA THR A 33 -1.67 -0.94 6.93
C THR A 33 -0.28 -0.47 7.32
N ARG A 34 -0.15 0.18 8.49
CA ARG A 34 1.16 0.59 9.01
C ARG A 34 2.14 -0.58 9.12
N SER A 35 1.70 -1.70 9.71
CA SER A 35 2.56 -2.88 9.88
C SER A 35 3.00 -3.51 8.55
N GLU A 36 2.13 -3.51 7.54
CA GLU A 36 2.48 -4.01 6.20
C GLU A 36 3.45 -3.09 5.48
N TRP A 37 3.30 -1.77 5.64
CA TRP A 37 4.25 -0.80 5.10
C TRP A 37 5.64 -0.98 5.71
N ASP A 38 5.71 -1.15 7.03
CA ASP A 38 6.97 -1.36 7.74
C ASP A 38 7.65 -2.68 7.30
N ALA A 39 6.86 -3.76 7.15
CA ALA A 39 7.35 -5.03 6.61
C ALA A 39 7.85 -4.91 5.17
N PHE A 40 7.10 -4.21 4.30
CA PHE A 40 7.49 -3.97 2.90
C PHE A 40 8.83 -3.22 2.81
N VAL A 41 8.97 -2.12 3.55
CA VAL A 41 10.22 -1.33 3.57
C VAL A 41 11.38 -2.15 4.15
N GLY A 42 11.11 -3.01 5.14
CA GLY A 42 12.09 -3.96 5.68
C GLY A 42 12.63 -4.91 4.61
N GLY A 43 11.73 -5.59 3.88
CA GLY A 43 12.11 -6.52 2.81
C GLY A 43 12.88 -5.84 1.67
N VAL A 44 12.49 -4.62 1.28
CA VAL A 44 13.24 -3.82 0.30
C VAL A 44 14.67 -3.56 0.75
N LYS A 45 14.87 -3.21 2.02
CA LYS A 45 16.23 -2.97 2.57
C LYS A 45 17.08 -4.24 2.66
N LEU A 46 16.43 -5.39 2.84
CA LEU A 46 17.08 -6.69 2.91
C LEU A 46 17.36 -7.28 1.52
N GLY A 47 16.93 -6.63 0.44
CA GLY A 47 17.08 -7.14 -0.92
C GLY A 47 16.20 -8.35 -1.21
N GLU A 48 15.11 -8.55 -0.45
CA GLU A 48 14.21 -9.71 -0.62
C GLU A 48 13.47 -9.70 -1.98
N PHE A 49 13.50 -8.58 -2.69
CA PHE A 49 12.80 -8.37 -3.96
C PHE A 49 13.75 -8.18 -5.15
N ASP A 50 15.08 -8.33 -4.97
CA ASP A 50 16.10 -8.07 -6.00
C ASP A 50 16.26 -9.21 -7.03
N GLY A 51 15.16 -9.87 -7.39
CA GLY A 51 15.16 -10.99 -8.35
C GLY A 51 15.73 -10.67 -9.73
#